data_AF-A0AAV5VPH6-F1
#
_entry.id   AF-A0AAV5VPH6-F1
#
_cell.length_a   1.000
_cell.length_b   1.000
_cell.length_c   1.000
_cell.angle_alpha   90.00
_cell.angle_beta   90.00
_cell.angle_gamma   90.00
#
_symmetry.space_group_name_H-M   'P 1'
#
loop_
_entity.id
_entity.type
_entity.pdbx_description
1 polymer ?
#
loop_
_entity_poly.entity_id
_entity_poly.type
_entity_poly.pdbx_seq_one_letter_code
_entity_poly.pdbx_strand_id
1 'polypeptide(L)'
;TLDRAAIDDTELHAIFALLVCDADVASGDLSESTMTALDDIRTEVLHDLHWYYTRQLGLAEYSTRLGHIMILCFALEECSALFREQFRMQAALFDLVTAESMLKELIL
;
A
#
# COMPACT_ATOMS: atom_id res chain seq x y z
N THR A 1 -1.88 -12.81 11.24
CA THR A 1 -0.52 -12.32 10.91
C THR A 1 -0.34 -10.87 11.36
N LEU A 2 -1.33 -9.98 11.19
CA LEU A 2 -1.34 -8.65 11.84
C LEU A 2 -1.58 -8.71 13.36
N ASP A 3 -2.46 -9.60 13.85
CA ASP A 3 -2.67 -9.78 15.30
C ASP A 3 -1.41 -10.16 16.08
N ARG A 4 -0.44 -10.81 15.41
CA ARG A 4 0.87 -11.14 16.01
C ARG A 4 1.81 -9.94 16.08
N ALA A 5 1.60 -8.93 15.23
CA ALA A 5 2.38 -7.70 15.21
C ALA A 5 1.88 -6.69 16.26
N ALA A 6 0.73 -6.95 16.90
CA ALA A 6 0.12 -6.10 17.93
C ALA A 6 0.05 -4.62 17.50
N ILE A 7 -0.30 -4.41 16.22
CA ILE A 7 -0.45 -3.08 15.62
C ILE A 7 -1.73 -2.46 16.17
N ASP A 8 -1.60 -1.27 16.72
CA ASP A 8 -2.75 -0.49 17.20
C ASP A 8 -3.34 0.37 16.07
N ASP A 9 -4.47 1.02 16.37
CA ASP A 9 -5.15 1.85 15.39
C ASP A 9 -4.26 2.99 14.90
N THR A 10 -3.48 3.65 15.76
CA THR A 10 -2.61 4.76 15.37
C THR A 10 -1.58 4.31 14.34
N GLU A 11 -0.94 3.18 14.59
CA GLU A 11 0.03 2.57 13.69
C GLU A 11 -0.61 2.11 12.38
N LEU A 12 -1.85 1.60 12.43
CA LEU A 12 -2.60 1.21 11.23
C LEU A 12 -2.89 2.43 10.34
N HIS A 13 -3.31 3.56 10.93
CA HIS A 13 -3.52 4.80 10.18
C HIS A 13 -2.21 5.32 9.56
N ALA A 14 -1.11 5.24 10.30
CA ALA A 14 0.20 5.63 9.78
C ALA A 14 0.62 4.74 8.60
N ILE A 15 0.39 3.43 8.67
CA ILE A 15 0.65 2.50 7.56
C ILE A 15 -0.15 2.89 6.31
N PHE A 16 -1.43 3.22 6.44
CA PHE A 16 -2.22 3.66 5.29
C PHE A 16 -1.69 4.96 4.67
N ALA A 17 -1.31 5.93 5.50
CA ALA A 17 -0.73 7.18 5.01
C ALA A 17 0.60 6.93 4.26
N LEU A 18 1.48 6.09 4.83
CA LEU A 18 2.75 5.71 4.21
C LEU A 18 2.55 4.97 2.88
N LEU A 19 1.59 4.06 2.81
CA LEU A 19 1.26 3.35 1.56
C LEU A 19 0.78 4.29 0.46
N VAL A 20 0.02 5.34 0.79
CA VAL A 20 -0.41 6.35 -0.19
C VAL A 20 0.79 7.15 -0.70
N CYS A 21 1.74 7.49 0.17
CA CYS A 21 2.97 8.19 -0.22
C CYS A 21 3.85 7.36 -1.19
N ASP A 22 3.78 6.03 -1.11
CA ASP A 22 4.61 5.13 -1.92
C ASP A 22 3.88 4.59 -3.17
N ALA A 23 2.55 4.69 -3.23
CA ALA A 23 1.71 4.09 -4.28
C ALA A 23 1.97 4.60 -5.72
N ASP A 24 2.65 5.73 -5.89
CA ASP A 24 2.68 6.46 -7.17
C ASP A 24 4.00 6.44 -7.94
N VAL A 25 5.00 5.66 -7.52
CA VAL A 25 6.19 5.44 -8.36
C VAL A 25 5.85 4.60 -9.61
N ALA A 26 4.72 3.88 -9.59
CA ALA A 26 4.34 2.94 -10.66
C ALA A 26 3.41 3.50 -11.75
N SER A 27 2.83 4.71 -11.58
CA SER A 27 1.69 5.19 -12.40
C SER A 27 2.06 6.11 -13.58
N GLY A 28 3.22 6.77 -13.54
CA GLY A 28 3.61 7.80 -14.52
C GLY A 28 3.29 9.23 -14.06
N ASP A 29 4.33 10.06 -14.04
CA ASP A 29 4.42 11.51 -13.85
C ASP A 29 3.35 12.18 -12.96
N LEU A 30 3.48 11.96 -11.65
CA LEU A 30 2.96 12.94 -10.70
C LEU A 30 3.65 14.29 -10.90
N SER A 31 2.89 15.38 -10.67
CA SER A 31 3.50 16.71 -10.64
C SER A 31 4.53 16.82 -9.52
N GLU A 32 5.59 17.59 -9.72
CA GLU A 32 6.61 17.84 -8.69
C GLU A 32 5.97 18.33 -7.39
N SER A 33 4.96 19.21 -7.47
CA SER A 33 4.19 19.66 -6.30
C SER A 33 3.45 18.55 -5.56
N THR A 34 2.97 17.53 -6.27
CA THR A 34 2.32 16.37 -5.64
C THR A 34 3.36 15.49 -4.96
N MET A 35 4.51 15.26 -5.60
CA MET A 35 5.60 14.49 -5.00
C MET A 35 6.11 15.16 -3.73
N THR A 36 6.33 16.49 -3.75
CA THR A 36 6.70 17.25 -2.55
C THR A 36 5.65 17.13 -1.46
N ALA A 37 4.36 17.25 -1.78
CA ALA A 37 3.30 17.09 -0.79
C ALA A 37 3.28 15.68 -0.18
N LEU A 38 3.53 14.63 -0.96
CA LEU A 38 3.62 13.25 -0.47
C LEU A 38 4.86 13.05 0.41
N ASP A 39 5.99 13.66 0.08
CA ASP A 39 7.21 13.63 0.89
C ASP A 39 7.03 14.37 2.22
N ASP A 40 6.31 15.51 2.21
CA ASP A 40 5.95 16.27 3.40
C ASP A 40 5.05 15.43 4.32
N ILE A 41 4.01 14.80 3.77
CA ILE A 41 3.12 13.90 4.51
C ILE A 41 3.91 12.72 5.09
N ARG A 42 4.80 12.09 4.32
CA ARG A 42 5.63 10.98 4.81
C ARG A 42 6.47 11.43 6.01
N THR A 43 7.06 12.61 5.92
CA THR A 43 7.90 13.18 6.98
C THR A 43 7.07 13.47 8.23
N GLU A 44 5.87 14.04 8.07
CA GLU A 44 4.94 14.31 9.17
C GLU A 44 4.50 13.02 9.87
N VAL A 45 4.11 12.00 9.11
CA VAL A 45 3.68 10.70 9.66
C VAL A 45 4.80 10.02 10.45
N LEU A 46 6.05 10.07 9.96
CA LEU A 46 7.20 9.51 10.67
C LEU A 46 7.51 10.30 11.96
N HIS A 47 7.36 11.61 11.93
CA HIS A 47 7.49 12.47 13.11
C HIS A 47 6.38 12.15 14.14
N ASP A 48 5.15 11.96 13.70
CA ASP A 48 4.02 11.63 14.57
C ASP A 48 4.16 10.25 15.19
N LEU A 49 4.64 9.26 14.43
CA LEU A 49 5.01 7.95 14.97
C LEU A 49 6.10 8.07 16.04
N HIS A 50 7.15 8.86 15.78
CA HIS A 50 8.19 9.11 16.77
C HIS A 50 7.62 9.71 18.06
N TRP A 51 6.77 10.73 17.93
CA TRP A 51 6.14 11.38 19.08
C TRP A 51 5.19 10.42 19.81
N TYR A 52 4.39 9.65 19.08
CA TYR A 52 3.50 8.63 19.63
C TYR A 52 4.27 7.61 20.48
N TYR A 53 5.36 7.05 19.92
CA TYR A 53 6.18 6.08 20.63
C TYR A 53 6.85 6.64 21.89
N THR A 54 7.44 7.83 21.78
CA THR A 54 8.22 8.41 22.89
C THR A 54 7.35 9.04 23.97
N ARG A 55 6.22 9.66 23.59
CA ARG A 55 5.38 10.43 24.52
C ARG A 55 4.16 9.67 25.02
N GLN A 56 3.46 8.96 24.14
CA GLN A 56 2.25 8.24 24.54
C GLN A 56 2.58 6.86 25.10
N LEU A 57 3.46 6.11 24.43
CA LEU A 57 3.84 4.77 24.86
C LEU A 57 5.06 4.73 25.80
N GLY A 58 5.79 5.84 25.91
CA GLY A 58 6.98 5.94 26.78
C GLY A 58 8.12 5.02 26.36
N LEU A 59 8.18 4.64 25.08
CA LEU A 59 9.19 3.74 24.54
C LEU A 59 10.48 4.51 24.27
N ALA A 60 11.56 4.11 24.95
CA ALA A 60 12.91 4.63 24.68
C ALA A 60 13.51 4.01 23.40
N GLU A 61 13.23 2.73 23.16
CA GLU A 61 13.76 1.94 22.03
C GLU A 61 12.61 1.46 21.15
N TYR A 62 12.10 2.32 20.26
CA TYR A 62 10.99 2.01 19.35
C TYR A 62 11.45 1.66 17.93
N SER A 63 12.75 1.71 17.66
CA SER A 63 13.36 1.49 16.34
C SER A 63 12.98 0.13 15.72
N THR A 64 12.93 -0.94 16.53
CA THR A 64 12.48 -2.27 16.08
C THR A 64 11.02 -2.25 15.65
N ARG A 65 10.15 -1.56 16.39
CA ARG A 65 8.72 -1.47 16.09
C ARG A 65 8.48 -0.67 14.81
N LEU A 66 9.16 0.47 14.67
CA LEU A 66 9.15 1.25 13.44
C LEU A 66 9.70 0.44 12.25
N GLY A 67 10.76 -0.33 12.44
CA GLY A 67 11.29 -1.24 11.42
C GLY A 67 10.27 -2.29 10.97
N HIS A 68 9.50 -2.86 11.90
CA HIS A 68 8.41 -3.79 11.56
C HIS A 68 7.30 -3.10 10.76
N ILE A 69 6.93 -1.85 11.10
CA ILE A 69 5.96 -1.06 10.31
C ILE A 69 6.46 -0.86 8.89
N MET A 70 7.71 -0.47 8.70
CA MET A 70 8.28 -0.25 7.37
C MET A 70 8.29 -1.52 6.53
N ILE A 71 8.67 -2.66 7.12
CA ILE A 71 8.62 -3.97 6.45
C ILE A 71 7.19 -4.33 6.04
N LEU A 72 6.21 -4.04 6.90
CA LEU A 72 4.80 -4.29 6.59
C LEU A 72 4.30 -3.42 5.44
N CYS A 73 4.68 -2.13 5.40
CA CYS A 73 4.36 -1.23 4.30
C CYS A 73 4.89 -1.79 2.98
N PHE A 74 6.16 -2.20 2.95
CA PHE A 74 6.78 -2.81 1.78
C PHE A 74 6.06 -4.11 1.35
N ALA A 75 5.76 -5.00 2.28
CA ALA A 75 5.06 -6.24 1.97
C ALA A 75 3.64 -6.00 1.41
N LEU A 76 2.95 -4.95 1.89
CA LEU A 76 1.63 -4.56 1.39
C LEU A 76 1.71 -3.96 -0.02
N GLU A 77 2.75 -3.20 -0.33
CA GLU A 77 3.02 -2.69 -1.68
C GLU A 77 3.26 -3.84 -2.67
N GLU A 78 4.12 -4.80 -2.32
CA GLU A 78 4.35 -6.00 -3.14
C GLU A 78 3.06 -6.81 -3.33
N CYS A 79 2.28 -6.99 -2.27
CA CYS A 79 0.99 -7.66 -2.35
C CYS A 79 0.02 -6.93 -3.28
N SER A 80 -0.02 -5.60 -3.23
CA SER A 80 -0.84 -4.76 -4.12
C SER A 80 -0.43 -4.93 -5.58
N ALA A 81 0.87 -4.95 -5.87
CA ALA A 81 1.39 -5.20 -7.21
C ALA A 81 0.99 -6.59 -7.73
N LEU A 82 1.15 -7.64 -6.92
CA LEU A 82 0.74 -9.00 -7.28
C LEU A 82 -0.78 -9.11 -7.49
N PHE A 83 -1.58 -8.48 -6.64
CA PHE A 83 -3.04 -8.45 -6.79
C PHE A 83 -3.46 -7.77 -8.09
N ARG A 84 -2.79 -6.68 -8.46
CA ARG A 84 -3.05 -5.95 -9.71
C ARG A 84 -2.79 -6.82 -10.94
N GLU A 85 -1.67 -7.52 -10.97
CA GLU A 85 -1.34 -8.45 -12.06
C GLU A 85 -2.32 -9.63 -12.12
N GLN A 86 -2.68 -10.20 -10.98
CA GLN A 86 -3.68 -11.25 -10.91
C GLN A 86 -5.03 -10.77 -11.45
N PHE A 87 -5.48 -9.57 -11.08
CA PHE A 87 -6.72 -8.98 -11.58
C PHE A 87 -6.69 -8.76 -13.10
N ARG A 88 -5.58 -8.24 -13.63
CA ARG A 88 -5.39 -8.05 -15.07
C ARG A 88 -5.50 -9.37 -15.83
N MET A 89 -4.87 -10.42 -15.33
CA MET A 89 -4.97 -11.76 -15.93
C MET A 89 -6.42 -12.27 -15.93
N GLN A 90 -7.14 -12.13 -14.81
CA GLN A 90 -8.54 -12.57 -14.71
C GLN A 90 -9.46 -11.80 -15.66
N ALA A 91 -9.28 -10.48 -15.78
CA ALA A 91 -10.01 -9.66 -16.75
C ALA A 91 -9.75 -10.12 -18.19
N ALA A 92 -8.48 -10.36 -18.56
CA ALA A 92 -8.13 -10.84 -19.89
C ALA A 92 -8.74 -12.22 -20.21
N LEU A 93 -8.76 -13.14 -19.24
CA LEU A 93 -9.41 -14.44 -19.40
C LEU A 93 -10.93 -14.29 -19.60
N PHE A 94 -11.56 -13.41 -18.83
CA PHE A 94 -12.98 -13.13 -18.98
C PHE A 94 -13.31 -12.55 -20.36
N ASP A 95 -12.52 -11.60 -20.85
CA ASP A 95 -12.68 -11.01 -22.18
C ASP A 95 -12.54 -12.06 -23.28
N LEU A 96 -11.55 -12.96 -23.16
CA LEU A 96 -11.34 -14.06 -24.11
C LEU A 96 -12.54 -15.02 -24.16
N VAL A 97 -13.05 -15.44 -23.00
CA VAL A 97 -14.22 -16.33 -22.89
C VAL A 97 -15.47 -15.66 -23.48
N THR A 98 -15.65 -14.37 -23.20
CA THR A 98 -16.78 -13.60 -23.72
C THR A 98 -16.71 -13.50 -25.25
N ALA A 99 -15.52 -13.19 -25.80
CA ALA A 99 -15.30 -13.13 -27.24
C ALA A 99 -15.54 -14.49 -27.92
N GLU A 100 -15.11 -15.60 -27.31
CA GLU A 100 -15.36 -16.95 -27.83
C GLU A 100 -16.86 -17.27 -27.85
N SER A 101 -17.61 -16.88 -26.80
CA SER A 101 -19.06 -17.08 -26.74
C SER A 101 -19.79 -16.29 -27.83
N MET A 102 -19.44 -15.01 -28.02
CA MET A 102 -20.04 -14.17 -29.06
C MET A 102 -19.74 -14.70 -30.47
N LEU A 103 -18.53 -15.22 -30.71
CA LEU A 103 -18.17 -15.81 -31.99
C LEU A 103 -19.01 -17.06 -32.28
N LYS A 104 -19.25 -17.91 -31.27
CA LYS A 104 -20.11 -19.10 -31.41
C LYS A 104 -21.55 -18.72 -31.76
N GLU A 105 -22.09 -17.67 -31.16
CA GLU A 105 -23.43 -17.16 -31.46
C GLU A 105 -23.56 -16.54 -32.86
N LEU A 106 -22.48 -16.02 -33.44
CA LEU A 106 -22.51 -15.44 -34.79
C LEU A 106 -22.48 -16.50 -35.91
N ILE A 107 -21.83 -17.64 -35.64
CA ILE A 107 -21.58 -18.71 -36.63
C ILE A 107 -22.72 -19.75 -36.66
N LEU A 108 -23.52 -19.85 -35.58
CA LEU A 108 -24.70 -20.71 -35.46
C LEU A 108 -25.99 -19.93 -35.76
#